data_AF-A0A4Q7QBE9-F1
#
_entry.id   AF-A0A4Q7QBE9-F1
#
_cell.length_a   1.000
_cell.length_b   1.000
_cell.length_c   1.000
_cell.angle_alpha   90.00
_cell.angle_beta   90.00
_cell.angle_gamma   90.00
#
_symmetry.space_group_name_H-M   'P 1'
#
loop_
_entity.id
_entity.type
_entity.pdbx_description
1 polymer ?
#
loop_
_entity_poly.entity_id
_entity_poly.type
_entity_poly.pdbx_seq_one_letter_code
_entity_poly.pdbx_strand_id
1 'polypeptide(L)'
;MLHPAATPILTAATHGSELAATIHTAEQAATVTLIVTAVAGLYLLTCAVWPFGKCRKCKGVGKFKSPFGKAYRHCPRCKGTGLRVRFGRHIINRIRATRGAGTNSTSKGER
;
A
#
# COMPACT_ATOMS: atom_id res chain seq x y z
N MET A 1 -24.49 -71.90 -27.04
CA MET A 1 -23.18 -71.29 -26.73
C MET A 1 -23.06 -70.02 -27.56
N LEU A 2 -23.32 -68.86 -26.95
CA LEU A 2 -23.29 -67.54 -27.59
C LEU A 2 -22.48 -66.60 -26.68
N HIS A 3 -21.32 -66.17 -27.17
CA HIS A 3 -20.72 -64.87 -26.84
C HIS A 3 -20.45 -64.22 -28.19
N PRO A 4 -20.70 -62.91 -28.36
CA PRO A 4 -19.58 -61.98 -28.20
C PRO A 4 -19.94 -60.56 -27.72
N ALA A 5 -18.87 -59.83 -27.39
CA ALA A 5 -18.69 -58.37 -27.46
C ALA A 5 -19.50 -57.51 -26.47
N ALA A 6 -18.97 -57.14 -25.31
CA ALA A 6 -17.94 -56.09 -25.15
C ALA A 6 -18.29 -54.82 -25.96
N THR A 7 -19.19 -53.99 -25.42
CA THR A 7 -19.41 -52.63 -25.89
C THR A 7 -18.30 -51.71 -25.37
N PRO A 8 -17.69 -50.89 -26.24
CA PRO A 8 -16.55 -50.05 -25.91
C PRO A 8 -16.96 -48.84 -25.07
N ILE A 9 -16.13 -48.62 -24.06
CA ILE A 9 -15.89 -47.43 -23.27
C ILE A 9 -16.00 -46.16 -24.14
N LEU A 10 -17.07 -45.36 -23.94
CA LEU A 10 -17.10 -43.97 -24.40
C LEU A 10 -16.48 -43.09 -23.31
N THR A 11 -15.18 -42.80 -23.42
CA THR A 11 -14.45 -41.83 -22.57
C THR A 11 -13.62 -40.90 -23.44
N ALA A 12 -14.27 -40.15 -24.34
CA ALA A 12 -13.55 -39.34 -25.33
C ALA A 12 -14.05 -37.89 -25.52
N ALA A 13 -14.85 -37.33 -24.61
CA ALA A 13 -15.43 -35.99 -24.82
C ALA A 13 -15.23 -34.99 -23.66
N THR A 14 -14.20 -35.14 -22.83
CA THR A 14 -13.88 -34.16 -21.76
C THR A 14 -12.81 -33.14 -22.14
N HIS A 15 -12.05 -33.34 -23.22
CA HIS A 15 -10.93 -32.45 -23.57
C HIS A 15 -11.35 -31.07 -24.13
N GLY A 16 -12.56 -30.93 -24.67
CA GLY A 16 -13.04 -29.66 -25.23
C GLY A 16 -13.60 -28.68 -24.19
N SER A 17 -14.31 -29.20 -23.19
CA SER A 17 -14.94 -28.43 -22.12
C SER A 17 -13.93 -27.93 -21.08
N GLU A 18 -12.85 -28.68 -20.85
CA GLU A 18 -11.79 -28.29 -19.93
C GLU A 18 -10.93 -27.14 -20.48
N LEU A 19 -10.64 -27.14 -21.79
CA LEU A 19 -9.88 -26.07 -22.43
C LEU A 19 -10.64 -24.73 -22.42
N ALA A 20 -11.92 -24.74 -22.74
CA ALA A 20 -12.75 -23.52 -22.68
C ALA A 20 -12.79 -22.94 -21.26
N ALA A 21 -12.97 -23.79 -20.24
CA ALA A 21 -12.94 -23.37 -18.84
C ALA A 21 -11.57 -22.80 -18.41
N THR A 22 -10.46 -23.34 -18.90
CA THR A 22 -9.10 -22.82 -18.59
C THR A 22 -8.82 -21.45 -19.22
N ILE A 23 -9.31 -21.17 -20.43
CA ILE A 23 -9.12 -19.86 -21.09
C ILE A 23 -9.90 -18.78 -20.36
N HIS A 24 -11.16 -19.07 -20.01
CA HIS A 24 -11.98 -18.15 -19.23
C HIS A 24 -11.38 -17.89 -17.83
N THR A 25 -10.85 -18.90 -17.16
CA THR A 25 -10.22 -18.71 -15.83
C THR A 25 -8.89 -17.95 -15.92
N ALA A 26 -8.10 -18.12 -16.98
CA ALA A 26 -6.86 -17.39 -17.19
C ALA A 26 -7.11 -15.89 -17.44
N GLU A 27 -8.10 -15.55 -18.28
CA GLU A 27 -8.49 -14.17 -18.55
C GLU A 27 -9.02 -13.48 -17.29
N GLN A 28 -9.84 -14.18 -16.51
CA GLN A 28 -10.35 -13.69 -15.23
C GLN A 28 -9.21 -13.49 -14.20
N ALA A 29 -8.24 -14.41 -14.14
CA ALA A 29 -7.10 -14.30 -13.23
C ALA A 29 -6.20 -13.10 -13.57
N ALA A 30 -5.94 -12.84 -14.85
CA ALA A 30 -5.18 -11.66 -15.28
C ALA A 30 -5.90 -10.35 -14.91
N THR A 31 -7.21 -10.30 -15.15
CA THR A 31 -8.05 -9.14 -14.84
C THR A 31 -8.11 -8.89 -13.33
N VAL A 32 -8.33 -9.93 -12.52
CA VAL A 32 -8.34 -9.84 -11.05
C VAL A 32 -6.98 -9.38 -10.53
N THR A 33 -5.88 -9.91 -11.06
CA THR A 33 -4.52 -9.51 -10.63
C THR A 33 -4.25 -8.04 -10.95
N LEU A 34 -4.65 -7.56 -12.12
CA LEU A 34 -4.51 -6.15 -12.51
C LEU A 34 -5.36 -5.25 -11.59
N ILE A 35 -6.60 -5.63 -11.30
CA ILE A 35 -7.47 -4.87 -10.38
C ILE A 35 -6.86 -4.83 -8.97
N VAL A 36 -6.42 -5.97 -8.43
CA VAL A 36 -5.83 -6.05 -7.09
C VAL A 36 -4.57 -5.19 -6.99
N THR A 37 -3.69 -5.27 -7.99
CA THR A 37 -2.47 -4.44 -8.02
C THR A 37 -2.77 -2.95 -8.18
N ALA A 38 -3.75 -2.58 -9.01
CA ALA A 38 -4.19 -1.19 -9.14
C ALA A 38 -4.78 -0.65 -7.83
N VAL A 39 -5.65 -1.41 -7.16
CA VAL A 39 -6.24 -1.02 -5.87
C VAL A 39 -5.17 -0.90 -4.79
N ALA A 40 -4.23 -1.87 -4.72
CA ALA A 40 -3.11 -1.79 -3.79
C ALA A 40 -2.22 -0.57 -4.06
N GLY A 41 -1.93 -0.27 -5.32
CA GLY A 41 -1.18 0.91 -5.74
C GLY A 41 -1.88 2.21 -5.35
N LEU A 42 -3.19 2.33 -5.65
CA LEU A 42 -4.03 3.47 -5.27
C LEU A 42 -4.12 3.65 -3.75
N TYR A 43 -4.23 2.56 -3.00
CA TYR A 43 -4.23 2.59 -1.54
C TYR A 43 -2.91 3.14 -0.99
N LEU A 44 -1.78 2.62 -1.49
CA LEU A 44 -0.44 3.11 -1.12
C LEU A 44 -0.24 4.58 -1.51
N LEU A 45 -0.67 4.98 -2.71
CA LEU A 45 -0.67 6.36 -3.17
C LEU A 45 -1.51 7.25 -2.26
N THR A 46 -2.71 6.83 -1.89
CA THR A 46 -3.59 7.59 -0.98
C THR A 46 -2.97 7.73 0.41
N CYS A 47 -2.34 6.66 0.92
CA CYS A 47 -1.57 6.70 2.15
C CYS A 47 -0.34 7.63 2.07
N ALA A 48 0.25 7.79 0.88
CA ALA A 48 1.39 8.66 0.63
C ALA A 48 1.00 10.12 0.39
N VAL A 49 -0.12 10.39 -0.31
CA VAL A 49 -0.67 11.72 -0.64
C VAL A 49 -1.35 12.36 0.57
N TRP A 50 -1.94 11.57 1.47
CA TRP A 50 -2.46 12.06 2.75
C TRP A 50 -1.61 11.59 3.95
N PRO A 51 -0.32 11.97 4.02
CA PRO A 51 0.60 11.50 5.04
C PRO A 51 0.42 12.26 6.37
N PHE A 52 -0.54 13.19 6.45
CA PHE A 52 -0.75 14.03 7.61
C PHE A 52 -2.15 13.84 8.16
N GLY A 53 -2.25 13.22 9.33
CA GLY A 53 -3.48 13.25 10.12
C GLY A 53 -3.56 14.54 10.94
N LYS A 54 -4.76 14.99 11.29
CA LYS A 54 -4.93 16.05 12.30
C LYS A 54 -4.38 15.56 13.64
N CYS A 55 -3.58 16.39 14.32
CA CYS A 55 -3.14 16.03 15.68
C CYS A 55 -4.35 15.93 16.61
N ARG A 56 -4.54 14.77 17.28
CA ARG A 56 -5.70 14.54 18.16
C ARG A 56 -5.79 15.53 19.33
N LYS A 57 -4.65 16.04 19.81
CA LYS A 57 -4.60 16.92 20.98
C LYS A 57 -5.00 18.36 20.65
N CYS A 58 -4.49 18.91 19.54
CA CYS A 58 -4.80 20.29 19.12
C CYS A 58 -5.77 20.37 17.93
N LYS A 59 -6.38 19.25 17.52
CA LYS A 59 -7.34 19.12 16.42
C LYS A 59 -6.91 19.75 15.08
N GLY A 60 -5.61 19.81 14.79
CA GLY A 60 -5.09 20.44 13.56
C GLY A 60 -4.57 21.87 13.71
N VAL A 61 -4.82 22.53 14.85
CA VAL A 61 -4.55 23.97 15.01
C VAL A 61 -3.07 24.28 15.31
N GLY A 62 -2.32 23.32 15.88
CA GLY A 62 -0.89 23.46 16.21
C GLY A 62 -0.59 24.27 17.47
N LYS A 63 -1.57 25.03 17.97
CA LYS A 63 -1.44 25.91 19.14
C LYS A 63 -2.66 25.81 20.06
N PHE A 64 -2.42 25.99 21.35
CA PHE A 64 -3.45 26.13 22.38
C PHE A 64 -3.51 27.59 22.81
N LYS A 65 -4.71 28.15 22.84
CA LYS A 65 -4.96 29.50 23.33
C LYS A 65 -5.21 29.43 24.84
N SER A 66 -4.58 30.30 25.62
CA SER A 66 -4.88 30.39 27.05
C SER A 66 -6.29 30.97 27.25
N PRO A 67 -7.10 30.44 28.17
CA PRO A 67 -8.43 30.99 28.46
C PRO A 67 -8.38 32.42 29.05
N PHE A 68 -7.26 32.83 29.65
CA PHE A 68 -7.14 34.10 30.37
C PHE A 68 -6.10 35.07 29.78
N GLY A 69 -5.68 34.92 28.53
CA GLY A 69 -4.71 35.87 27.96
C GLY A 69 -4.44 35.78 26.46
N LYS A 70 -3.62 36.71 25.96
CA LYS A 70 -3.12 36.77 24.57
C LYS A 70 -2.00 35.76 24.28
N ALA A 71 -1.60 34.96 25.26
CA ALA A 71 -0.53 33.98 25.13
C ALA A 71 -1.00 32.71 24.43
N TYR A 72 -0.13 32.18 23.57
CA TYR A 72 -0.31 30.91 22.87
C TYR A 72 0.76 29.93 23.33
N ARG A 73 0.40 28.67 23.56
CA ARG A 73 1.38 27.59 23.74
C ARG A 73 1.35 26.68 22.52
N HIS A 74 2.52 26.34 21.99
CA HIS A 74 2.60 25.33 20.95
C HIS A 74 2.18 23.96 21.50
N CYS A 75 1.49 23.17 20.68
CA CYS A 75 1.11 21.83 21.08
C CYS A 75 2.39 20.97 21.22
N PRO A 76 2.67 20.38 22.41
CA PRO A 76 3.91 19.63 22.62
C PRO A 76 3.95 18.32 21.81
N ARG A 77 2.78 17.80 21.42
CA ARG A 77 2.65 16.55 20.65
C ARG A 77 2.99 16.70 19.16
N CYS A 78 2.68 17.84 18.55
CA CYS A 78 3.00 18.11 17.15
C CYS A 78 4.06 19.20 16.97
N LYS A 79 4.64 19.71 18.08
CA LYS A 79 5.64 20.78 18.09
C LYS A 79 5.23 21.99 17.26
N GLY A 80 3.97 22.42 17.37
CA GLY A 80 3.46 23.59 16.64
C GLY A 80 2.94 23.33 15.23
N THR A 81 3.21 22.18 14.61
CA THR A 81 2.82 21.91 13.21
C THR A 81 1.33 21.65 13.00
N GLY A 82 0.58 21.30 14.04
CA GLY A 82 -0.84 20.93 13.92
C GLY A 82 -1.11 19.56 13.31
N LEU A 83 -0.10 18.97 12.66
CA LEU A 83 -0.21 17.74 11.87
C LEU A 83 0.47 16.58 12.63
N ARG A 84 -0.08 15.37 12.49
CA ARG A 84 0.54 14.11 12.93
C ARG A 84 1.05 13.40 11.69
N VAL A 85 2.35 13.13 11.68
CA VAL A 85 3.01 12.41 10.59
C VAL A 85 2.55 10.94 10.58
N ARG A 86 1.99 10.47 9.45
CA ARG A 86 1.74 9.06 9.13
C ARG A 86 2.96 8.48 8.39
N PHE A 87 3.01 7.15 8.31
CA PHE A 87 4.16 6.36 7.82
C PHE A 87 4.81 6.86 6.52
N GLY A 88 4.03 7.38 5.55
CA GLY A 88 4.56 7.83 4.26
C GLY A 88 5.67 8.89 4.35
N ARG A 89 5.56 9.87 5.26
CA ARG A 89 6.60 10.90 5.44
C ARG A 89 7.82 10.35 6.18
N HIS A 90 7.65 9.34 7.04
CA HIS A 90 8.80 8.64 7.66
C HIS A 90 9.64 7.92 6.62
N ILE A 91 9.00 7.31 5.62
CA ILE A 91 9.69 6.66 4.49
C ILE A 91 10.48 7.68 3.68
N ILE A 92 9.87 8.80 3.30
CA ILE A 92 10.58 9.87 2.55
C ILE A 92 11.74 10.43 3.37
N ASN A 93 11.55 10.65 4.68
CA ASN A 93 12.62 11.15 5.53
C ASN A 93 13.75 10.12 5.68
N ARG A 94 13.42 8.81 5.73
CA ARG A 94 14.40 7.72 5.75
C ARG A 94 15.17 7.62 4.43
N ILE A 95 14.49 7.71 3.29
CA ILE A 95 15.12 7.72 1.96
C ILE A 95 16.02 8.94 1.79
N ARG A 96 15.59 10.11 2.27
CA ARG A 96 16.41 11.33 2.23
C ARG A 96 17.62 11.22 3.15
N ALA A 97 17.45 10.62 4.33
CA ALA A 97 18.55 10.35 5.25
C ALA A 97 19.57 9.36 4.66
N THR A 98 19.13 8.30 3.98
CA THR A 98 20.06 7.36 3.32
C THR A 98 20.75 7.97 2.11
N ARG A 99 20.07 8.80 1.32
CA ARG A 99 20.69 9.53 0.20
C ARG A 99 21.69 10.59 0.68
N GLY A 100 21.39 11.28 1.78
CA GLY A 100 22.29 12.24 2.40
C GLY A 100 23.49 11.58 3.09
N ALA A 101 23.32 10.37 3.64
CA ALA A 101 24.38 9.60 4.32
C ALA A 101 25.59 9.28 3.41
N GLY A 102 25.41 9.29 2.09
CA GLY A 102 26.49 9.10 1.12
C GLY A 102 27.30 10.36 0.83
N THR A 103 26.75 11.55 1.10
CA THR A 103 27.40 12.84 0.76
C THR A 103 28.09 13.50 1.95
N ASN A 104 27.77 13.08 3.17
CA ASN A 104 28.37 13.56 4.42
C ASN A 104 29.45 12.62 4.97
N SER A 105 29.54 11.38 4.49
CA SER A 105 30.63 10.44 4.80
C SER A 105 31.99 10.89 4.25
N THR A 106 32.02 11.64 3.14
CA THR A 106 33.25 12.26 2.61
C THR A 106 33.81 13.36 3.51
N SER A 107 32.98 14.04 4.32
CA SER A 107 33.45 15.12 5.21
C SER A 107 33.95 14.64 6.58
N LYS A 108 33.72 13.37 6.95
CA LYS A 108 34.06 12.85 8.29
C LYS A 108 35.48 12.27 8.39
N GLY A 109 36.18 12.15 7.26
CA GLY A 109 37.55 11.62 7.18
C GLY A 109 38.66 12.64 7.45
N GLU A 110 38.32 13.91 7.69
CA GLU A 110 39.29 15.00 7.87
C GLU A 110 39.21 15.55 9.30
N ARG A 111 39.59 14.74 10.29
CA ARG A 111 39.89 15.20 11.64
C ARG A 111 40.79 14.23 12.39
#